data_AF-A0A942EZF8-F1
#
_entry.id   AF-A0A942EZF8-F1
#
_cell.length_a   1.000
_cell.length_b   1.000
_cell.length_c   1.000
_cell.angle_alpha   90.00
_cell.angle_beta   90.00
_cell.angle_gamma   90.00
#
_symmetry.space_group_name_H-M   'P 1'
#
loop_
_entity.id
_entity.type
_entity.pdbx_description
1 polymer ?
#
loop_
_entity_poly.entity_id
_entity_poly.type
_entity_poly.pdbx_seq_one_letter_code
_entity_poly.pdbx_strand_id
1 'polypeptide(L)' 'MKMRFTEKQGQYLAFIYNYSKIHGCAPAEADLERYFKATPPTIHQMILKLEEKGLISRVPRQPRSIRLLIPPEKLPMLK' A
#
# COMPACT_ATOMS: atom_id res chain seq x y z
N MET A 1 -15.03 13.77 8.67
CA MET A 1 -14.16 13.66 7.48
C MET A 1 -14.47 12.36 6.76
N LYS A 2 -14.83 12.39 5.47
CA LYS A 2 -15.01 11.16 4.66
C LYS A 2 -13.66 10.43 4.61
N MET A 3 -13.58 9.23 5.18
CA MET A 3 -12.38 8.39 5.02
C MET A 3 -12.21 8.12 3.53
N ARG A 4 -11.07 8.52 2.95
CA ARG A 4 -10.75 8.35 1.52
C ARG A 4 -10.53 6.88 1.13
N PHE A 5 -10.47 6.00 2.11
CA PHE A 5 -10.20 4.57 1.95
C PHE A 5 -10.99 3.74 2.98
N THR A 6 -11.19 2.47 2.68
CA THR A 6 -11.76 1.50 3.62
C THR A 6 -10.73 1.07 4.66
N GLU A 7 -11.16 0.41 5.73
CA GLU A 7 -10.23 -0.11 6.76
C GLU A 7 -9.14 -0.99 6.14
N LYS A 8 -9.50 -1.94 5.26
CA LYS A 8 -8.54 -2.82 4.58
C LYS A 8 -7.56 -2.03 3.70
N GLN A 9 -8.04 -1.03 2.96
CA GLN A 9 -7.17 -0.16 2.17
C GLN A 9 -6.21 0.64 3.07
N GLY A 10 -6.70 1.13 4.21
CA GLY A 10 -5.88 1.80 5.21
C GLY A 10 -4.76 0.92 5.74
N GLN A 11 -5.02 -0.38 5.96
CA GLN A 11 -3.99 -1.33 6.39
C GLN A 11 -2.90 -1.54 5.34
N TYR A 12 -3.24 -1.56 4.04
CA TYR A 12 -2.24 -1.62 2.97
C TYR A 12 -1.36 -0.37 2.97
N LEU A 13 -1.97 0.82 3.10
CA LEU A 13 -1.24 2.09 3.14
C LEU A 13 -0.32 2.17 4.37
N ALA A 14 -0.81 1.73 5.53
CA ALA A 14 -0.03 1.63 6.76
C ALA A 14 1.14 0.65 6.60
N PHE A 15 0.93 -0.51 5.97
CA PHE A 15 1.99 -1.47 5.71
C PHE A 15 3.07 -0.88 4.79
N ILE A 16 2.68 -0.25 3.67
CA ILE A 16 3.62 0.39 2.73
C ILE A 16 4.47 1.44 3.45
N TYR A 17 3.86 2.26 4.31
CA TYR A 17 4.58 3.28 5.09
C TYR A 17 5.58 2.64 6.05
N ASN A 18 5.14 1.71 6.89
CA ASN A 18 5.99 1.08 7.90
C ASN A 18 7.12 0.28 7.26
N TYR A 19 6.83 -0.47 6.18
CA TYR A 19 7.85 -1.18 5.43
C TYR A 19 8.92 -0.23 4.92
N SER A 20 8.51 0.89 4.30
CA SER A 20 9.44 1.90 3.78
C SER A 20 10.27 2.56 4.87
N LYS A 21 9.66 2.82 6.03
CA LYS A 21 10.35 3.40 7.19
C LYS A 21 11.41 2.48 7.77
N ILE A 22 11.15 1.16 7.79
CA ILE A 22 12.06 0.15 8.35
C ILE A 22 13.15 -0.27 7.36
N HIS A 23 12.78 -0.46 6.08
CA HIS A 23 13.66 -1.07 5.08
C HIS A 23 14.29 -0.04 4.12
N GLY A 24 13.91 1.24 4.21
CA GLY A 24 14.43 2.30 3.33
C GLY A 24 13.96 2.22 1.87
N CYS A 25 13.06 1.29 1.54
CA CYS A 25 12.49 1.12 0.20
C CYS A 25 11.03 0.69 0.26
N ALA A 26 10.27 0.96 -0.80
CA ALA A 26 8.89 0.51 -0.88
C ALA A 26 8.80 -1.04 -0.98
N PRO A 27 7.73 -1.66 -0.47
CA PRO A 27 7.53 -3.10 -0.63
C PRO A 27 7.33 -3.47 -2.10
N ALA A 28 7.73 -4.69 -2.46
CA ALA A 28 7.27 -5.34 -3.68
C ALA A 28 5.88 -6.00 -3.45
N GLU A 29 5.22 -6.41 -4.54
CA GLU A 29 3.94 -7.14 -4.42
C GLU A 29 4.09 -8.42 -3.58
N ALA A 30 5.20 -9.14 -3.73
CA ALA A 30 5.50 -10.34 -2.93
C ALA A 30 5.63 -10.07 -1.42
N ASP A 31 6.08 -8.88 -1.00
CA ASP A 31 6.12 -8.53 0.42
C ASP A 31 4.70 -8.35 0.99
N LEU A 32 3.81 -7.75 0.19
CA LEU A 32 2.39 -7.60 0.51
C LEU A 32 1.68 -8.96 0.53
N GLU A 33 1.96 -9.85 -0.42
CA GLU A 33 1.43 -11.22 -0.45
C GLU A 33 1.76 -11.97 0.84
N ARG A 34 3.04 -11.92 1.27
CA ARG A 34 3.52 -12.57 2.50
C ARG A 34 2.84 -12.01 3.75
N TYR A 35 2.74 -10.69 3.86
CA TYR A 35 2.13 -10.06 5.04
C TYR A 35 0.62 -10.31 5.12
N PHE A 36 -0.10 -10.03 4.04
CA PHE A 36 -1.57 -10.13 4.00
C PHE A 36 -2.08 -11.55 3.76
N LYS A 37 -1.18 -12.51 3.52
CA LYS A 37 -1.52 -13.91 3.17
C LYS A 37 -2.54 -13.97 2.04
N ALA A 38 -2.34 -13.14 1.03
CA ALA A 38 -3.23 -12.97 -0.10
C ALA A 38 -2.54 -13.36 -1.40
N THR A 39 -3.32 -13.78 -2.38
CA THR A 39 -2.79 -14.22 -3.68
C THR A 39 -2.26 -13.05 -4.51
N PRO A 40 -1.30 -13.27 -5.43
CA PRO A 40 -0.77 -12.22 -6.30
C PRO A 40 -1.86 -11.41 -7.04
N PRO A 41 -2.92 -12.03 -7.61
CA PRO A 41 -4.00 -11.26 -8.24
C PRO A 41 -4.75 -10.36 -7.26
N THR A 42 -4.93 -10.78 -6.01
CA THR A 42 -5.60 -9.99 -4.98
C THR A 42 -4.77 -8.77 -4.60
N ILE A 43 -3.46 -8.95 -4.42
CA ILE A 43 -2.53 -7.85 -4.13
C ILE A 43 -2.50 -6.85 -5.29
N HIS A 44 -2.34 -7.35 -6.52
CA HIS A 44 -2.30 -6.53 -7.71
C HIS A 44 -3.57 -5.68 -7.86
N GLN A 45 -4.75 -6.28 -7.71
CA GLN A 45 -6.03 -5.58 -7.76
C GLN A 45 -6.18 -4.53 -6.65
N MET A 46 -5.65 -4.80 -5.44
CA MET A 46 -5.65 -3.79 -4.37
C MET A 46 -4.76 -2.60 -4.73
N ILE A 47 -3.56 -2.84 -5.26
CA ILE A 47 -2.64 -1.78 -5.70
C ILE A 47 -3.29 -0.90 -6.77
N LEU A 48 -3.91 -1.51 -7.79
CA LEU A 48 -4.63 -0.77 -8.83
C LEU A 48 -5.73 0.13 -8.24
N LYS A 49 -6.52 -0.40 -7.30
CA LYS A 49 -7.58 0.39 -6.63
C LYS A 49 -7.03 1.53 -5.77
N LEU A 50 -5.87 1.35 -5.13
CA LEU A 50 -5.23 2.42 -4.35
C LEU A 50 -4.67 3.52 -5.27
N GLU A 51 -4.11 3.14 -6.42
CA GLU A 51 -3.62 4.05 -7.46
C GLU A 51 -4.76 4.84 -8.09
N GLU A 52 -5.85 4.17 -8.50
CA GLU A 52 -7.07 4.79 -9.05
C GLU A 52 -7.68 5.81 -8.09
N LYS A 53 -7.64 5.54 -6.78
CA LYS A 53 -8.10 6.47 -5.73
C LYS A 53 -7.12 7.62 -5.45
N GLY A 54 -5.97 7.67 -6.12
CA GLY A 54 -4.93 8.67 -5.88
C GLY A 54 -4.31 8.58 -4.48
N LEU A 55 -4.32 7.39 -3.86
CA LEU A 55 -3.75 7.17 -2.53
C LEU A 55 -2.28 6.77 -2.61
N ILE A 56 -1.89 6.15 -3.74
CA ILE A 56 -0.53 5.80 -4.09
C ILE A 56 -0.25 6.15 -5.55
N SER A 57 1.04 6.19 -5.92
CA SER A 57 1.49 6.10 -7.31
C SER A 57 2.50 4.96 -7.45
N ARG A 58 2.68 4.43 -8.65
CA ARG A 58 3.69 3.42 -8.97
C ARG A 58 4.16 3.55 -10.41
N VAL A 59 5.24 2.83 -10.74
CA VAL A 59 5.69 2.64 -12.12
C VAL A 59 5.35 1.21 -12.53
N PRO A 60 4.51 0.99 -13.56
CA PRO A 60 4.17 -0.35 -14.04
C PRO A 60 5.41 -1.18 -14.36
N ARG A 61 5.38 -2.47 -13.99
CA ARG A 61 6.49 -3.43 -14.19
C ARG A 61 7.80 -3.08 -13.47
N GLN A 62 7.82 -2.06 -12.60
CA GLN A 62 8.97 -1.74 -11.77
C GLN A 62 8.68 -2.13 -10.32
N PRO A 63 9.38 -3.13 -9.76
CA PRO A 63 9.22 -3.48 -8.36
C PRO A 63 9.67 -2.33 -7.46
N ARG A 64 9.11 -2.26 -6.25
CA ARG A 64 9.47 -1.24 -5.24
C ARG A 64 9.34 0.21 -5.71
N SER A 65 8.42 0.47 -6.65
CA SER A 65 8.13 1.81 -7.19
C SER A 65 6.95 2.51 -6.51
N ILE A 66 6.29 1.84 -5.56
CA ILE A 66 5.11 2.39 -4.88
C ILE A 66 5.50 3.61 -4.04
N ARG A 67 4.76 4.70 -4.19
CA ARG A 67 4.88 5.92 -3.37
C ARG A 67 3.53 6.26 -2.77
N LEU A 68 3.50 6.61 -1.48
CA LEU A 68 2.30 7.09 -0.82
C LEU A 68 2.02 8.55 -1.20
N LEU A 69 0.78 8.85 -1.54
CA LEU A 69 0.31 10.21 -1.85
C LEU A 69 -0.53 10.81 -0.71
N ILE A 70 -0.60 10.12 0.42
CA ILE A 70 -1.29 10.58 1.62
C ILE A 70 -0.30 10.81 2.76
N PRO A 71 -0.56 11.82 3.61
CA PRO A 71 0.31 12.16 4.71
C PRO A 71 0.22 11.09 5.82
N PRO A 72 1.34 10.74 6.49
CA PRO A 72 1.38 9.66 7.47
C PRO A 72 0.41 9.80 8.64
N GLU A 73 0.05 11.03 9.03
CA GLU A 73 -0.85 11.33 10.14
C GLU A 73 -2.29 10.86 9.87
N LYS A 74 -2.62 10.58 8.60
CA LYS A 74 -3.92 10.04 8.19
C LYS A 74 -3.92 8.52 8.11
N LEU A 75 -2.78 7.86 8.26
CA LEU A 75 -2.69 6.41 8.20
C LEU A 75 -3.23 5.79 9.49
N PRO A 76 -3.99 4.69 9.42
CA PRO A 76 -4.34 3.94 10.62
C PRO A 76 -3.09 3.25 11.18
N MET A 77 -3.17 2.83 12.44
CA MET A 77 -2.19 1.88 12.98
C MET A 77 -2.27 0.56 12.22
N LEU A 78 -1.11 0.00 11.91
CA LEU A 78 -1.00 -1.32 11.30
C LEU A 78 -1.42 -2.38 12.33
N LYS A 79 -2.33 -3.27 11.93
CA LYS A 79 -2.86 -4.37 12.75
C LYS A 79 -2.18 -5.70 12.39
#